data_AF-A0A923E400-F1
#
_entry.id   AF-A0A923E400-F1
#
_cell.length_a   1.000
_cell.length_b   1.000
_cell.length_c   1.000
_cell.angle_alpha   90.00
_cell.angle_beta   90.00
_cell.angle_gamma   90.00
#
_symmetry.space_group_name_H-M   'P 1'
#
loop_
_entity.id
_entity.type
_entity.pdbx_description
1 polymer ?
#
loop_
_entity_poly.entity_id
_entity_poly.type
_entity_poly.pdbx_seq_one_letter_code
_entity_poly.pdbx_strand_id
1 'polypeptide(L)'
;MGRGRQKAKQTKVARKLKYFSPDTDLDALQRELASSEHHSYDEYEAEDDETAEDDDLYSKYADFAQEGDATPELDEDFWVNPSKK
;
A
#
# COMPACT_ATOMS: atom_id res chain seq x y z
N MET A 1 32.77 26.21 1.63
CA MET A 1 31.89 26.77 2.69
C MET A 1 30.37 26.74 2.38
N GLY A 2 29.87 26.04 1.34
CA GLY A 2 28.43 26.09 0.97
C GLY A 2 27.53 24.94 1.47
N ARG A 3 28.11 23.81 1.91
CA ARG A 3 27.35 22.59 2.23
C ARG A 3 26.47 22.69 3.49
N GLY A 4 26.90 23.45 4.51
CA GLY A 4 26.14 23.60 5.76
C GLY A 4 24.78 24.27 5.57
N ARG A 5 24.70 25.26 4.66
CA ARG A 5 23.44 25.94 4.32
C ARG A 5 22.49 25.03 3.55
N GLN A 6 23.01 24.23 2.61
CA GLN A 6 22.21 23.23 1.89
C GLN A 6 21.67 22.16 2.84
N LYS A 7 22.50 21.63 3.73
CA LYS A 7 22.08 20.65 4.75
C LYS A 7 20.99 21.22 5.65
N ALA A 8 21.14 22.44 6.14
CA ALA A 8 20.11 23.11 6.96
C ALA A 8 18.78 23.29 6.20
N LYS A 9 18.84 23.71 4.93
CA LYS A 9 17.64 23.84 4.07
C LYS A 9 16.95 22.49 3.88
N GLN A 10 17.71 21.44 3.57
CA GLN A 10 17.17 20.09 3.39
C GLN A 10 16.54 19.55 4.68
N THR A 11 17.18 19.72 5.83
CA THR A 11 16.60 19.30 7.12
C THR A 11 15.30 20.04 7.43
N LYS A 12 15.21 21.34 7.09
CA LYS A 12 13.97 22.11 7.24
C LYS A 12 12.86 21.59 6.34
N VAL A 13 13.17 21.30 5.06
CA VAL A 13 12.21 20.72 4.11
C VAL A 13 11.78 19.33 4.56
N ALA A 14 12.71 18.47 4.95
CA ALA A 14 12.42 17.13 5.43
C ALA A 14 11.51 17.12 6.66
N ARG A 15 11.74 18.03 7.63
CA ARG A 15 10.82 18.18 8.77
C ARG A 15 9.45 18.66 8.34
N LYS A 16 9.37 19.63 7.42
CA LYS A 16 8.08 20.05 6.88
C LYS A 16 7.35 18.86 6.28
N LEU A 17 8.00 18.08 5.42
CA LEU A 17 7.40 16.89 4.80
C LEU A 17 6.99 15.83 5.84
N LYS A 18 7.84 15.56 6.82
CA LYS A 18 7.57 14.54 7.87
C LYS A 18 6.37 14.90 8.73
N TYR A 19 6.20 16.19 9.03
CA TYR A 19 5.14 16.69 9.92
C TYR A 19 4.08 17.48 9.15
N PHE A 20 4.01 17.33 7.83
CA PHE A 20 2.97 17.92 7.00
C PHE A 20 1.73 17.03 7.10
N SER A 21 0.70 17.56 7.75
CA SER A 21 -0.65 17.04 7.60
C SER A 21 -1.36 17.94 6.59
N PRO A 22 -1.78 17.42 5.43
CA PRO A 22 -2.63 18.19 4.54
C PRO A 22 -3.98 18.46 5.22
N ASP A 23 -4.52 19.65 5.01
CA ASP A 23 -5.91 19.95 5.37
C ASP A 23 -6.81 19.27 4.34
N THR A 24 -7.56 18.26 4.76
CA THR A 24 -8.50 17.54 3.90
C THR A 24 -9.88 18.16 4.00
N ASP A 25 -10.50 18.50 2.86
CA ASP A 25 -11.89 18.94 2.82
C ASP A 25 -12.82 17.74 3.03
N LEU A 26 -13.30 17.61 4.27
CA LEU A 26 -14.17 16.50 4.68
C LEU A 26 -15.55 16.58 4.01
N ASP A 27 -16.03 17.79 3.70
CA ASP A 27 -17.35 18.00 3.08
C ASP A 27 -17.33 17.58 1.60
N ALA A 28 -16.21 17.77 0.92
CA ALA A 28 -16.01 17.25 -0.44
C ALA A 28 -15.97 15.72 -0.44
N LEU A 29 -15.20 15.12 0.48
CA LEU A 29 -15.08 13.66 0.60
C LEU A 29 -16.42 12.98 0.89
N GLN A 30 -17.22 13.55 1.80
CA GLN A 30 -18.55 13.02 2.12
C GLN A 30 -19.48 13.01 0.90
N ARG A 31 -19.43 14.04 0.05
CA ARG A 31 -20.24 14.11 -1.18
C ARG A 31 -19.85 13.05 -2.19
N GLU A 32 -18.55 12.78 -2.33
CA GLU A 32 -18.04 11.73 -3.22
C GLU A 32 -18.49 10.33 -2.76
N LEU A 33 -18.33 10.03 -1.47
CA LEU A 33 -18.75 8.74 -0.89
C LEU A 33 -20.26 8.50 -1.01
N ALA A 34 -21.06 9.52 -0.72
CA ALA A 34 -22.52 9.43 -0.86
C ALA A 34 -22.95 9.22 -2.33
N SER A 35 -22.17 9.72 -3.29
CA SER A 35 -22.42 9.49 -4.72
C SER A 35 -21.96 8.11 -5.17
N SER A 36 -20.85 7.57 -4.63
CA SER A 36 -20.32 6.25 -5.02
C SER A 36 -21.19 5.09 -4.52
N GLU A 37 -21.79 5.21 -3.32
CA GLU A 37 -22.64 4.16 -2.74
C GLU A 37 -23.89 3.88 -3.60
N HIS A 38 -24.35 4.87 -4.37
CA HIS A 38 -25.49 4.72 -5.27
C HIS A 38 -25.12 4.09 -6.63
N HIS A 39 -23.83 4.02 -6.97
CA HIS A 39 -23.33 3.43 -8.20
C HIS A 39 -22.77 2.02 -8.02
N SER A 40 -22.27 1.69 -6.82
CA SER A 40 -21.68 0.36 -6.57
C SER A 40 -22.74 -0.74 -6.50
N TYR A 41 -23.94 -0.47 -6.00
CA TYR A 41 -24.99 -1.49 -5.85
C TYR A 41 -25.58 -2.02 -7.16
N ASP A 42 -25.46 -1.27 -8.26
CA ASP A 42 -26.04 -1.65 -9.57
C ASP A 42 -25.07 -2.51 -10.41
N GLU A 43 -23.78 -2.57 -10.06
CA GLU A 43 -22.74 -3.26 -10.85
C GLU A 43 -22.50 -4.71 -10.37
N TYR A 44 -22.79 -5.04 -9.11
CA TYR A 44 -22.56 -6.39 -8.55
C TYR A 44 -23.68 -7.41 -8.81
N GLU A 45 -24.77 -7.04 -9.48
CA GLU A 45 -25.89 -7.96 -9.79
C GLU A 45 -25.69 -8.71 -11.13
N ALA A 46 -24.55 -8.55 -11.80
CA ALA A 46 -24.33 -9.03 -13.17
C ALA A 46 -23.36 -10.21 -13.33
N GLU A 47 -22.81 -10.80 -12.27
CA GLU A 47 -21.71 -11.77 -12.38
C GLU A 47 -21.97 -13.09 -11.63
N ASP A 48 -22.75 -13.98 -12.27
CA ASP A 48 -22.80 -15.42 -11.95
C ASP A 48 -21.69 -16.20 -12.71
N ASP A 49 -20.83 -15.52 -13.49
CA ASP A 49 -19.78 -16.10 -14.35
C ASP A 49 -18.35 -15.94 -13.79
N GLU A 50 -18.13 -15.09 -12.78
CA GLU A 50 -16.79 -14.80 -12.22
C GLU A 50 -16.24 -15.89 -11.28
N THR A 51 -17.12 -16.71 -10.69
CA THR A 51 -16.72 -17.72 -9.69
C THR A 51 -15.79 -18.79 -10.24
N ALA A 52 -15.84 -19.05 -11.54
CA ALA A 52 -14.96 -20.01 -12.21
C ALA A 52 -13.52 -19.49 -12.40
N GLU A 53 -13.34 -18.19 -12.62
CA GLU A 53 -12.02 -17.57 -12.80
C GLU A 53 -11.26 -17.42 -11.47
N ASP A 54 -11.99 -17.17 -10.38
CA ASP A 54 -11.45 -17.09 -9.03
C ASP A 54 -10.88 -18.43 -8.53
N ASP A 55 -11.55 -19.54 -8.83
CA ASP A 55 -11.09 -20.90 -8.48
C ASP A 55 -9.78 -21.27 -9.21
N ASP A 56 -9.63 -20.88 -10.47
CA ASP A 56 -8.40 -21.07 -11.26
C ASP A 56 -7.24 -20.22 -10.71
N LEU A 57 -7.52 -18.98 -10.30
CA LEU A 57 -6.54 -18.09 -9.69
C LEU A 57 -6.06 -18.62 -8.34
N TYR A 58 -6.99 -19.09 -7.50
CA TYR A 58 -6.68 -19.67 -6.20
C TYR A 58 -5.82 -20.93 -6.33
N SER A 59 -6.15 -21.82 -7.28
CA SER A 59 -5.39 -23.04 -7.56
C SER A 59 -3.94 -22.75 -7.95
N LYS A 60 -3.70 -21.72 -8.77
CA LYS A 60 -2.34 -21.29 -9.16
C LYS A 60 -1.52 -20.81 -7.96
N TYR A 61 -2.11 -20.08 -7.02
CA TYR A 61 -1.41 -19.63 -5.81
C TYR A 61 -1.13 -20.78 -4.84
N ALA A 62 -2.03 -21.76 -4.76
CA ALA A 62 -1.84 -22.96 -3.94
C ALA A 62 -0.63 -23.80 -4.42
N ASP A 63 -0.44 -23.95 -5.73
CA ASP A 63 0.73 -24.64 -6.31
C ASP A 63 2.04 -23.94 -5.92
N PHE A 64 2.11 -22.60 -5.96
CA PHE A 64 3.30 -21.85 -5.52
C PHE A 64 3.59 -22.03 -4.02
N ALA A 65 2.57 -22.17 -3.19
CA ALA A 65 2.73 -22.43 -1.76
C ALA A 65 3.19 -23.87 -1.49
N GLN A 66 2.76 -24.82 -2.31
CA GLN A 66 3.08 -26.24 -2.15
C GLN A 66 4.44 -26.62 -2.78
N GLU A 67 4.90 -25.91 -3.80
CA GLU A 67 6.24 -26.06 -4.43
C GLU A 67 7.35 -25.27 -3.70
N GLY A 68 7.01 -24.58 -2.60
CA GLY A 68 7.85 -23.63 -1.86
C GLY A 68 8.64 -24.18 -0.66
N ASP A 69 9.28 -25.35 -0.78
CA ASP A 69 10.42 -25.73 0.08
C ASP A 69 11.55 -24.68 0.03
N ALA A 70 11.61 -23.88 -1.03
CA ALA A 70 12.49 -22.73 -1.14
C ALA A 70 11.94 -21.53 -0.36
N THR A 71 11.95 -21.59 0.97
CA THR A 71 11.96 -20.35 1.76
C THR A 71 13.25 -19.62 1.42
N PRO A 72 13.25 -18.45 0.76
CA PRO A 72 14.45 -17.63 0.77
C PRO A 72 14.74 -17.38 2.25
N GLU A 73 15.93 -17.73 2.74
CA GLU A 73 16.33 -17.38 4.11
C GLU A 73 16.10 -15.88 4.27
N LEU A 74 15.00 -15.53 4.91
CA LEU A 74 14.69 -14.17 5.29
C LEU A 74 15.70 -13.89 6.40
N ASP A 75 16.75 -13.14 6.08
CA ASP A 75 17.66 -12.57 7.05
C ASP A 75 16.84 -11.61 7.94
N GLU A 76 16.14 -12.17 8.91
CA GLU A 76 15.34 -11.44 9.91
C GLU A 76 16.24 -10.48 10.70
N ASP A 77 17.52 -10.83 10.82
CA ASP A 77 18.56 -9.99 11.42
C ASP A 77 18.74 -8.64 10.69
N PHE A 78 18.45 -8.54 9.39
CA PHE A 78 18.49 -7.28 8.65
C PHE A 78 17.45 -6.28 9.16
N TRP A 79 16.27 -6.77 9.55
CA TRP A 79 15.16 -5.96 10.02
C TRP A 79 15.15 -5.77 11.53
N VAL A 80 15.55 -6.81 12.28
CA VAL A 80 15.50 -6.82 13.74
C VAL A 80 16.73 -6.12 14.35
N ASN A 81 17.89 -6.17 13.70
CA ASN A 81 19.12 -5.57 14.22
C ASN A 81 19.91 -4.78 13.16
N PRO A 82 19.39 -3.62 12.70
CA PRO A 82 20.06 -2.78 11.70
C PRO A 82 21.37 -2.13 12.20
N SER A 83 21.71 -2.30 13.48
CA SER A 83 22.93 -1.77 14.11
C SER A 83 24.16 -2.66 13.96
N LYS A 84 24.01 -3.91 13.52
CA LYS A 84 25.12 -4.77 13.10
C LYS A 84 25.38 -4.55 11.61
N LYS A 85 26.03 -3.44 11.27
CA LYS A 85 26.73 -3.24 10.00
C LYS A 85 28.11 -2.66 10.26
#